data_AF-S9U5Q6-F1
#
_entry.id   AF-S9U5Q6-F1
#
_cell.length_a   1.000
_cell.length_b   1.000
_cell.length_c   1.000
_cell.angle_alpha   90.00
_cell.angle_beta   90.00
_cell.angle_gamma   90.00
#
_symmetry.space_group_name_H-M   'P 1'
#
loop_
_entity.id
_entity.type
_entity.pdbx_description
1 polymer ?
#
loop_
_entity_poly.entity_id
_entity_poly.type
_entity_poly.pdbx_seq_one_letter_code
_entity_poly.pdbx_strand_id
1 'polypeptide(L)'
;MGFIDECKHEIKRELRNVIKDVEKEVNKTWKIDYKGHCVEIIHQFKEECLIIDRSTVDTNKRKHLFSYFIPYSKLSGTLDLEDGVKHMVSVRLGGYINLNCIVKIDNVTVLDDSLRLDLHLLPWNHKEKIVPFIERQVQTHNKVVDDALPDDEYVYDENHPRMAAGLSDYLVDDIPTPFYVKRLLKLFKRQLLHPTNKTRKATYEKITSDNIASYGEKFIERFEQAGWDESLVQQEALWLLEHAAHREVVKFSIIVLGCTNCEKYIELLLTLGMHDEFTSYVIFALKNGTRQANDHIWQLAHSVHGWGKIAVVEQLEATTSEIKQWLLTKGCGDAIMNEYLAYTCAIKGELAVALYPGTLSKDLYDGAGLIIQTLLHEDIVDHDIENYLFENAILYRFVDHARTHCQTLDDFYPLMKIYEFLNAEEIWEERSNDQWMQQELTSIQKAIQPFINDPKWSRLALDALQLDIDFKALEVARFYQLDIISEFV
;
A
#
# COMPACT_ATOMS: atom_id res chain seq x y z
N MET A 1 7.56 -26.33 -5.29
CA MET A 1 7.02 -25.97 -6.62
C MET A 1 6.70 -24.48 -6.72
N GLY A 2 6.48 -23.74 -5.61
CA GLY A 2 6.13 -22.31 -5.61
C GLY A 2 7.24 -21.31 -6.03
N PHE A 3 8.45 -21.39 -5.46
CA PHE A 3 9.48 -20.35 -5.66
C PHE A 3 9.93 -20.14 -7.13
N ILE A 4 10.02 -21.22 -7.91
CA ILE A 4 10.43 -21.14 -9.32
C ILE A 4 9.34 -20.48 -10.18
N ASP A 5 8.08 -20.73 -9.87
CA ASP A 5 6.97 -20.18 -10.64
C ASP A 5 6.73 -18.71 -10.26
N GLU A 6 6.80 -18.36 -8.98
CA GLU A 6 6.76 -16.98 -8.49
C GLU A 6 7.86 -16.11 -9.13
N CYS A 7 9.11 -16.58 -9.13
CA CYS A 7 10.22 -15.88 -9.79
C CYS A 7 10.00 -15.69 -11.31
N LYS A 8 9.37 -16.65 -12.00
CA LYS A 8 9.00 -16.49 -13.42
C LYS A 8 7.93 -15.42 -13.61
N HIS A 9 6.93 -15.37 -12.72
CA HIS A 9 5.85 -14.38 -12.78
C HIS A 9 6.40 -12.96 -12.56
N GLU A 10 7.30 -12.79 -11.59
CA GLU A 10 7.98 -11.53 -11.33
C GLU A 10 8.80 -11.05 -12.53
N ILE A 11 9.66 -11.90 -13.10
CA ILE A 11 10.44 -11.57 -14.31
C ILE A 11 9.53 -11.18 -15.48
N LYS A 12 8.39 -11.86 -15.63
CA LYS A 12 7.42 -11.55 -16.69
C LYS A 12 6.75 -10.19 -16.46
N ARG A 13 6.47 -9.81 -15.21
CA ARG A 13 5.93 -8.49 -14.84
C ARG A 13 6.95 -7.39 -15.11
N GLU A 14 8.19 -7.54 -14.67
CA GLU A 14 9.26 -6.57 -14.94
C GLU A 14 9.45 -6.36 -16.45
N LEU A 15 9.50 -7.45 -17.23
CA LEU A 15 9.63 -7.37 -18.68
C LEU A 15 8.44 -6.63 -19.32
N ARG A 16 7.22 -6.87 -18.83
CA ARG A 16 6.00 -6.17 -19.29
C ARG A 16 6.09 -4.67 -19.02
N ASN A 17 6.56 -4.27 -17.84
CA ASN A 17 6.69 -2.87 -17.45
C ASN A 17 7.73 -2.14 -18.32
N VAL A 18 8.90 -2.76 -18.54
CA VAL A 18 9.92 -2.23 -19.45
C VAL A 18 9.38 -2.06 -20.88
N ILE A 19 8.63 -3.04 -21.38
CA ILE A 19 8.02 -2.98 -22.73
C ILE A 19 7.00 -1.84 -22.83
N LYS A 20 6.13 -1.65 -21.83
CA LYS A 20 5.17 -0.53 -21.80
C LYS A 20 5.87 0.84 -21.83
N ASP A 21 7.00 0.98 -21.14
CA ASP A 21 7.76 2.22 -21.11
C ASP A 21 8.44 2.50 -22.46
N VAL A 22 9.05 1.48 -23.07
CA VAL A 22 9.68 1.61 -24.39
C VAL A 22 8.64 1.92 -25.49
N GLU A 23 7.41 1.38 -25.39
CA GLU A 23 6.33 1.64 -26.35
C GLU A 23 6.01 3.13 -26.52
N LYS A 24 6.19 3.92 -25.46
CA LYS A 24 5.85 5.35 -25.45
C LYS A 24 6.94 6.26 -26.03
N GLU A 25 8.19 5.78 -26.20
CA GLU A 25 9.33 6.65 -26.54
C GLU A 25 9.98 6.40 -27.92
N VAL A 26 9.80 5.24 -28.56
CA VAL A 26 10.56 4.89 -29.80
C VAL A 26 9.68 4.87 -31.05
N ASN A 27 9.51 6.04 -31.67
CA ASN A 27 8.99 6.16 -33.04
C ASN A 27 10.00 6.92 -33.91
N LYS A 28 10.43 6.32 -35.03
CA LYS A 28 11.33 6.98 -35.99
C LYS A 28 10.92 6.66 -37.42
N THR A 29 11.00 7.67 -38.28
CA THR A 29 10.80 7.54 -39.73
C THR A 29 12.08 7.95 -40.43
N TRP A 30 12.57 7.10 -41.34
CA TRP A 30 13.61 7.44 -42.31
C TRP A 30 12.97 7.63 -43.67
N LYS A 31 13.41 8.67 -44.40
CA LYS A 31 12.98 8.93 -45.78
C LYS A 31 14.20 9.09 -46.67
N ILE A 32 14.19 8.44 -47.81
CA ILE A 32 15.28 8.41 -48.78
C ILE A 32 14.67 8.67 -50.16
N ASP A 33 15.17 9.68 -50.85
CA ASP A 33 14.87 9.90 -52.27
C ASP A 33 15.95 9.23 -53.11
N TYR A 34 15.57 8.28 -53.97
CA TYR A 34 16.49 7.54 -54.83
C TYR A 34 15.98 7.50 -56.27
N LYS A 35 16.69 8.19 -57.18
CA LYS A 35 16.40 8.23 -58.62
C LYS A 35 14.92 8.51 -58.96
N GLY A 36 14.29 9.44 -58.23
CA GLY A 36 12.89 9.83 -58.44
C GLY A 36 11.86 9.03 -57.63
N HIS A 37 12.27 7.98 -56.93
CA HIS A 37 11.42 7.20 -56.03
C HIS A 37 11.64 7.59 -54.57
N CYS A 38 10.58 7.51 -53.77
CA CYS A 38 10.63 7.78 -52.34
C CYS A 38 10.55 6.46 -51.55
N VAL A 39 11.60 6.15 -50.80
CA VAL A 39 11.66 5.00 -49.90
C VAL A 39 11.54 5.50 -48.47
N GLU A 40 10.45 5.13 -47.79
CA GLU A 40 10.22 5.45 -46.39
C GLU A 40 10.25 4.20 -45.52
N ILE A 41 10.93 4.31 -44.37
CA ILE A 41 11.01 3.26 -43.37
C ILE A 41 10.41 3.82 -42.09
N ILE A 42 9.32 3.23 -41.64
CA ILE A 42 8.66 3.60 -40.39
C ILE A 42 8.97 2.53 -39.36
N HIS A 43 9.59 2.92 -38.25
CA HIS A 43 9.73 2.10 -37.06
C HIS A 43 8.80 2.61 -35.96
N GLN A 44 7.85 1.77 -35.59
CA GLN A 44 7.00 1.90 -34.42
C GLN A 44 7.18 0.66 -33.54
N PHE A 45 6.90 0.78 -32.24
CA PHE A 45 7.22 -0.24 -31.24
C PHE A 45 6.88 -1.70 -31.64
N LYS A 46 5.71 -1.93 -32.24
CA LYS A 46 5.21 -3.26 -32.63
C LYS A 46 5.25 -3.51 -34.14
N GLU A 47 5.57 -2.50 -34.94
CA GLU A 47 5.40 -2.54 -36.38
C GLU A 47 6.50 -1.75 -37.10
N GLU A 48 7.14 -2.42 -38.04
CA GLU A 48 8.12 -1.82 -38.93
C GLU A 48 7.59 -1.92 -40.36
N CYS A 49 7.50 -0.80 -41.07
CA CYS A 49 6.97 -0.74 -42.43
C CYS A 49 8.02 -0.23 -43.41
N LEU A 50 8.06 -0.84 -44.59
CA LEU A 50 8.75 -0.32 -45.75
C LEU A 50 7.70 0.21 -46.73
N ILE A 51 7.80 1.47 -47.09
CA ILE A 51 6.92 2.16 -48.03
C ILE A 51 7.76 2.62 -49.21
N ILE A 52 7.30 2.34 -50.42
CA ILE A 52 7.92 2.79 -51.67
C ILE A 52 6.84 3.52 -52.46
N ASP A 53 7.10 4.77 -52.85
CA ASP A 53 6.18 5.63 -53.61
C ASP A 53 4.76 5.64 -53.02
N ARG A 54 4.68 5.83 -51.70
CA ARG A 54 3.44 5.86 -50.89
C ARG A 54 2.69 4.53 -50.79
N SER A 55 3.23 3.44 -51.32
CA SER A 55 2.66 2.10 -51.17
C SER A 55 3.46 1.30 -50.13
N THR A 56 2.79 0.77 -49.12
CA THR A 56 3.43 -0.17 -48.17
C THR A 56 3.74 -1.46 -48.90
N VAL A 57 5.02 -1.79 -49.03
CA VAL A 57 5.50 -2.97 -49.77
C VAL A 57 5.87 -4.13 -48.85
N ASP A 58 6.22 -3.86 -47.59
CA ASP A 58 6.52 -4.87 -46.60
C ASP A 58 6.25 -4.37 -45.18
N THR A 59 5.95 -5.30 -44.28
CA THR A 59 5.60 -5.01 -42.89
C THR A 59 6.03 -6.15 -41.98
N ASN A 60 6.72 -5.81 -40.89
CA ASN A 60 7.05 -6.73 -39.82
C ASN A 60 6.29 -6.37 -38.55
N LYS A 61 5.41 -7.28 -38.08
CA LYS A 61 4.65 -7.14 -36.83
C LYS A 61 5.16 -8.09 -35.77
N ARG A 62 5.59 -7.55 -34.62
CA ARG A 62 6.09 -8.35 -33.48
C ARG A 62 4.91 -8.87 -32.65
N LYS A 63 4.80 -10.20 -32.51
CA LYS A 63 3.63 -10.88 -31.91
C LYS A 63 3.74 -11.21 -30.41
N HIS A 64 4.96 -11.31 -29.84
CA HIS A 64 5.16 -11.81 -28.45
C HIS A 64 6.24 -11.01 -27.68
N LEU A 65 6.16 -10.96 -26.34
CA LEU A 65 7.10 -10.25 -25.44
C LEU A 65 8.57 -10.71 -25.55
N PHE A 66 8.84 -11.92 -26.04
CA PHE A 66 10.21 -12.39 -26.27
C PHE A 66 10.76 -12.02 -27.66
N SER A 67 9.91 -11.61 -28.60
CA SER A 67 10.36 -11.15 -29.93
C SER A 67 11.08 -9.81 -29.90
N TYR A 68 11.06 -9.11 -28.76
CA TYR A 68 11.84 -7.89 -28.52
C TYR A 68 13.33 -8.16 -28.27
N PHE A 69 13.72 -9.40 -27.93
CA PHE A 69 15.13 -9.80 -27.82
C PHE A 69 15.76 -10.17 -29.17
N ILE A 70 15.00 -10.16 -30.27
CA ILE A 70 15.54 -10.37 -31.61
C ILE A 70 16.24 -9.07 -32.03
N PRO A 71 17.57 -9.08 -32.24
CA PRO A 71 18.34 -7.86 -32.40
C PRO A 71 18.12 -7.16 -33.73
N TYR A 72 17.63 -7.88 -34.74
CA TYR A 72 17.44 -7.33 -36.08
C TYR A 72 16.22 -7.91 -36.79
N SER A 73 15.51 -7.04 -37.49
CA SER A 73 14.51 -7.37 -38.49
C SER A 73 14.99 -7.03 -39.89
N LYS A 74 14.33 -7.63 -40.89
CA LYS A 74 14.57 -7.35 -42.29
C LYS A 74 13.24 -7.03 -42.96
N LEU A 75 13.25 -5.99 -43.80
CA LEU A 75 12.16 -5.67 -44.71
C LEU A 75 12.71 -5.67 -46.14
N SER A 76 11.88 -5.98 -47.12
CA SER A 76 12.30 -6.01 -48.52
C SER A 76 11.20 -5.58 -49.48
N GLY A 77 11.57 -4.92 -50.56
CA GLY A 77 10.64 -4.49 -51.62
C GLY A 77 11.37 -4.39 -52.97
N THR A 78 10.66 -3.98 -54.01
CA THR A 78 11.24 -3.76 -55.34
C THR A 78 10.89 -2.38 -55.87
N LEU A 79 11.86 -1.74 -56.52
CA LEU A 79 11.73 -0.49 -57.27
C LEU A 79 11.80 -0.79 -58.77
N ASP A 80 10.90 -0.22 -59.54
CA ASP A 80 10.95 -0.24 -61.01
C ASP A 80 11.56 1.08 -61.49
N LEU A 81 12.84 1.06 -61.91
CA LEU A 81 13.51 2.24 -62.46
C LEU A 81 13.20 2.39 -63.96
N GLU A 82 13.48 3.58 -64.51
CA GLU A 82 13.29 3.89 -65.95
C GLU A 82 14.11 3.00 -66.92
N ASP A 83 15.05 2.21 -66.40
CA ASP A 83 15.82 1.20 -67.15
C ASP A 83 15.06 -0.12 -67.37
N GLY A 84 13.85 -0.25 -66.81
CA GLY A 84 12.99 -1.43 -66.94
C GLY A 84 13.44 -2.63 -66.11
N VAL A 85 14.41 -2.46 -65.21
CA VAL A 85 14.91 -3.50 -64.32
C VAL A 85 14.31 -3.30 -62.92
N LYS A 86 13.96 -4.43 -62.28
CA LYS A 86 13.53 -4.44 -60.88
C LYS A 86 14.75 -4.42 -59.96
N HIS A 87 14.84 -3.38 -59.17
CA HIS A 87 15.89 -3.20 -58.16
C HIS A 87 15.37 -3.63 -56.79
N MET A 88 16.13 -4.44 -56.07
CA MET A 88 15.72 -4.97 -54.77
C MET A 88 16.10 -3.98 -53.66
N VAL A 89 15.11 -3.49 -52.93
CA VAL A 89 15.31 -2.74 -51.69
C VAL A 89 15.38 -3.74 -50.54
N SER A 90 16.45 -3.70 -49.76
CA SER A 90 16.57 -4.46 -48.52
C SER A 90 16.88 -3.53 -47.36
N VAL A 91 16.11 -3.65 -46.30
CA VAL A 91 16.25 -2.88 -45.07
C VAL A 91 16.64 -3.83 -43.95
N ARG A 92 17.64 -3.46 -43.18
CA ARG A 92 18.00 -4.12 -41.92
C ARG A 92 17.83 -3.11 -40.79
N LEU A 93 16.90 -3.41 -39.89
CA LEU A 93 16.59 -2.59 -38.72
C LEU A 93 17.00 -3.32 -37.44
N GLY A 94 17.66 -2.65 -36.50
CA GLY A 94 17.87 -3.18 -35.16
C GLY A 94 19.20 -2.85 -34.50
N GLY A 95 19.46 -3.45 -33.34
CA GLY A 95 20.62 -3.24 -32.48
C GLY A 95 20.23 -2.99 -31.02
N TYR A 96 21.14 -3.28 -30.09
CA TYR A 96 20.85 -3.24 -28.64
C TYR A 96 21.08 -1.87 -27.99
N ILE A 97 22.07 -1.12 -28.48
CA ILE A 97 22.48 0.19 -27.95
C ILE A 97 22.07 1.30 -28.93
N ASN A 98 22.15 1.00 -30.22
CA ASN A 98 21.70 1.87 -31.29
C ASN A 98 20.70 1.09 -32.15
N LEU A 99 19.59 1.74 -32.51
CA LEU A 99 18.69 1.27 -33.56
C LEU A 99 19.31 1.67 -34.89
N ASN A 100 19.97 0.71 -35.52
CA ASN A 100 20.58 0.89 -36.83
C ASN A 100 19.52 0.66 -37.92
N CYS A 101 19.47 1.55 -38.90
CA CYS A 101 18.70 1.40 -40.12
C CYS A 101 19.67 1.41 -41.31
N ILE A 102 19.87 0.23 -41.88
CA ILE A 102 20.71 0.06 -43.06
C ILE A 102 19.79 -0.27 -44.24
N VAL A 103 19.80 0.58 -45.26
CA VAL A 103 19.03 0.39 -46.49
C VAL A 103 19.99 0.16 -47.64
N LYS A 104 19.78 -0.94 -48.35
CA LYS A 104 20.50 -1.27 -49.57
C LYS A 104 19.54 -1.39 -50.74
N ILE A 105 19.93 -0.83 -51.87
CA ILE A 105 19.27 -1.06 -53.16
C ILE A 105 20.26 -1.89 -53.97
N ASP A 106 19.84 -3.11 -54.29
CA ASP A 106 20.67 -4.23 -54.73
C ASP A 106 21.85 -4.46 -53.78
N ASN A 107 23.06 -4.07 -54.20
CA ASN A 107 24.29 -4.22 -53.44
C ASN A 107 24.85 -2.88 -52.93
N VAL A 108 24.18 -1.75 -53.21
CA VAL A 108 24.64 -0.42 -52.82
C VAL A 108 23.92 0.01 -51.54
N THR A 109 24.67 0.32 -50.49
CA THR A 109 24.12 0.95 -49.28
C THR A 109 23.75 2.40 -49.59
N VAL A 110 22.47 2.72 -49.47
CA VAL A 110 21.92 4.07 -49.71
C VAL A 110 21.60 4.81 -48.42
N LEU A 111 21.46 4.08 -47.31
CA LEU A 111 21.36 4.64 -45.96
C LEU A 111 22.09 3.71 -44.98
N ASP A 112 22.89 4.32 -44.12
CA ASP A 112 23.46 3.69 -42.92
C ASP A 112 23.34 4.73 -41.80
N ASP A 113 22.16 4.76 -41.18
CA ASP A 113 21.88 5.66 -40.07
C ASP A 113 21.72 4.87 -38.78
N SER A 114 22.11 5.48 -37.68
CA SER A 114 21.94 4.90 -36.37
C SER A 114 21.30 5.93 -35.45
N LEU A 115 20.15 5.58 -34.89
CA LEU A 115 19.62 6.30 -33.75
C LEU A 115 20.22 5.67 -32.50
N ARG A 116 20.91 6.46 -31.68
CA ARG A 116 21.22 6.01 -30.32
C ARG A 116 19.88 5.74 -29.63
N LEU A 117 19.63 4.47 -29.29
CA LEU A 117 18.50 4.16 -28.44
C LEU A 117 18.93 4.70 -27.10
N ASP A 118 18.45 5.89 -26.80
CA ASP A 118 18.58 6.42 -25.47
C ASP A 118 17.73 5.50 -24.58
N LEU A 119 18.40 4.48 -24.05
CA LEU A 119 18.10 3.84 -22.77
C LEU A 119 18.10 4.89 -21.62
N HIS A 120 18.01 6.18 -21.92
CA HIS A 120 17.63 7.29 -21.05
C HIS A 120 16.11 7.45 -20.95
N LEU A 121 15.31 6.42 -21.29
CA LEU A 121 13.96 6.22 -20.76
C LEU A 121 14.00 6.52 -19.26
N LEU A 122 13.51 7.69 -18.86
CA LEU A 122 13.48 8.04 -17.46
C LEU A 122 12.32 7.24 -16.86
N PRO A 123 12.54 6.46 -15.79
CA PRO A 123 11.50 5.59 -15.21
C PRO A 123 10.19 6.32 -14.87
N TRP A 124 10.25 7.64 -14.77
CA TRP A 124 9.15 8.50 -14.40
C TRP A 124 8.53 9.28 -15.57
N ASN A 125 9.06 9.19 -16.79
CA ASN A 125 8.47 9.84 -17.97
C ASN A 125 7.15 9.16 -18.36
N HIS A 126 6.21 9.95 -18.92
CA HIS A 126 4.92 9.48 -19.44
C HIS A 126 4.06 8.65 -18.45
N LYS A 127 4.34 8.82 -17.15
CA LYS A 127 3.57 8.28 -16.03
C LYS A 127 3.02 9.44 -15.22
N GLU A 128 1.82 9.25 -14.70
CA GLU A 128 1.26 10.18 -13.72
C GLU A 128 2.07 10.13 -12.42
N LYS A 129 2.21 11.28 -11.77
CA LYS A 129 2.99 11.45 -10.55
C LYS A 129 2.10 11.22 -9.34
N ILE A 130 2.61 10.48 -8.36
CA ILE A 130 1.85 10.10 -7.17
C ILE A 130 1.54 11.32 -6.29
N VAL A 131 2.53 12.19 -6.06
CA VAL A 131 2.36 13.36 -5.17
C VAL A 131 1.25 14.30 -5.70
N PRO A 132 1.30 14.80 -6.95
CA PRO A 132 0.20 15.57 -7.52
C PRO A 132 -1.13 14.84 -7.56
N PHE A 133 -1.14 13.50 -7.72
CA PHE A 133 -2.36 12.72 -7.70
C PHE A 133 -3.05 12.79 -6.33
N ILE A 134 -2.30 12.60 -5.24
CA ILE A 134 -2.79 12.71 -3.87
C ILE A 134 -3.20 14.16 -3.56
N GLU A 135 -2.36 15.14 -3.89
CA GLU A 135 -2.64 16.56 -3.66
C GLU A 135 -3.97 16.99 -4.27
N ARG A 136 -4.29 16.53 -5.49
CA ARG A 136 -5.59 16.84 -6.13
C ARG A 136 -6.76 16.23 -5.37
N GLN A 137 -6.64 15.01 -4.85
CA GLN A 137 -7.69 14.42 -4.03
C GLN A 137 -7.93 15.24 -2.77
N VAL A 138 -6.85 15.56 -2.05
CA VAL A 138 -6.91 16.33 -0.80
C VAL A 138 -7.44 17.75 -1.04
N GLN A 139 -7.01 18.44 -2.09
CA GLN A 139 -7.52 19.77 -2.43
C GLN A 139 -9.02 19.75 -2.81
N THR A 140 -9.49 18.68 -3.43
CA THR A 140 -10.89 18.58 -3.89
C THR A 140 -11.83 18.13 -2.77
N HIS A 141 -11.39 17.21 -1.90
CA HIS A 141 -12.26 16.53 -0.93
C HIS A 141 -11.87 16.76 0.53
N ASN A 142 -10.76 17.48 0.79
CA ASN A 142 -10.10 17.59 2.10
C ASN A 142 -9.65 16.24 2.71
N LYS A 143 -9.60 15.18 1.90
CA LYS A 143 -9.15 13.83 2.27
C LYS A 143 -8.82 13.01 1.02
N VAL A 144 -8.16 11.87 1.22
CA VAL A 144 -8.05 10.83 0.18
C VAL A 144 -9.37 10.05 0.14
N VAL A 145 -9.96 9.93 -1.05
CA VAL A 145 -11.24 9.22 -1.25
C VAL A 145 -11.07 7.94 -2.07
N ASP A 146 -9.99 7.86 -2.85
CA ASP A 146 -9.59 6.72 -3.64
C ASP A 146 -8.16 6.33 -3.23
N ASP A 147 -8.00 5.13 -2.69
CA ASP A 147 -6.73 4.57 -2.24
C ASP A 147 -5.94 3.92 -3.38
N ALA A 148 -6.45 3.96 -4.62
CA ALA A 148 -5.73 3.51 -5.80
C ALA A 148 -4.61 4.50 -6.17
N LEU A 149 -3.44 3.96 -6.50
CA LEU A 149 -2.31 4.76 -6.93
C LEU A 149 -2.10 4.66 -8.44
N PRO A 150 -1.57 5.72 -9.10
CA PRO A 150 -1.26 5.68 -10.53
C PRO A 150 -0.28 4.58 -10.95
N ASP A 151 0.47 4.00 -10.02
CA ASP A 151 1.39 2.89 -10.24
C ASP A 151 0.78 1.50 -9.96
N ASP A 152 -0.53 1.41 -9.68
CA ASP A 152 -1.20 0.13 -9.42
C ASP A 152 -1.00 -0.87 -10.58
N GLU A 153 -1.03 -0.41 -11.85
CA GLU A 153 -0.74 -1.27 -13.01
C GLU A 153 0.72 -1.74 -13.11
N TYR A 154 1.63 -1.09 -12.41
CA TYR A 154 3.04 -1.48 -12.33
C TYR A 154 3.24 -2.58 -11.28
N VAL A 155 2.49 -2.49 -10.18
CA VAL A 155 2.62 -3.38 -9.01
C VAL A 155 1.75 -4.63 -9.15
N TYR A 156 0.48 -4.48 -9.54
CA TYR A 156 -0.52 -5.52 -9.52
C TYR A 156 -0.77 -6.12 -10.92
N ASP A 157 -1.00 -7.42 -10.97
CA ASP A 157 -1.44 -8.14 -12.17
C ASP A 157 -2.29 -9.37 -11.81
N GLU A 158 -2.66 -10.18 -12.79
CA GLU A 158 -3.50 -11.38 -12.59
C GLU A 158 -2.93 -12.36 -11.54
N ASN A 159 -1.62 -12.36 -11.29
CA ASN A 159 -0.98 -13.23 -10.30
C ASN A 159 -0.69 -12.50 -8.97
N HIS A 160 -0.82 -11.17 -8.94
CA HIS A 160 -0.58 -10.33 -7.78
C HIS A 160 -1.77 -9.37 -7.62
N PRO A 161 -2.88 -9.82 -7.02
CA PRO A 161 -4.07 -8.99 -6.89
C PRO A 161 -3.79 -7.76 -6.03
N ARG A 162 -4.57 -6.70 -6.26
CA ARG A 162 -4.50 -5.47 -5.47
C ARG A 162 -4.73 -5.78 -3.99
N MET A 163 -3.81 -5.34 -3.17
CA MET A 163 -3.86 -5.43 -1.71
C MET A 163 -4.40 -4.11 -1.13
N ALA A 164 -4.83 -4.15 0.13
CA ALA A 164 -5.11 -2.91 0.87
C ALA A 164 -3.84 -2.04 0.92
N ALA A 165 -3.99 -0.73 0.76
CA ALA A 165 -2.86 0.20 0.85
C ALA A 165 -2.11 0.04 2.18
N GLY A 166 -0.78 -0.02 2.13
CA GLY A 166 0.09 -0.23 3.28
C GLY A 166 0.29 -1.71 3.70
N LEU A 167 -0.61 -2.64 3.32
CA LEU A 167 -0.52 -4.06 3.72
C LEU A 167 0.78 -4.72 3.26
N SER A 168 1.22 -4.42 2.04
CA SER A 168 2.35 -5.12 1.41
C SER A 168 3.63 -5.02 2.22
N ASP A 169 3.80 -3.94 2.97
CA ASP A 169 5.02 -3.68 3.74
C ASP A 169 5.14 -4.58 4.97
N TYR A 170 4.02 -5.14 5.45
CA TYR A 170 3.96 -6.11 6.55
C TYR A 170 4.13 -7.56 6.09
N LEU A 171 4.11 -7.81 4.79
CA LEU A 171 4.20 -9.16 4.20
C LEU A 171 5.60 -9.46 3.61
N VAL A 172 6.54 -8.52 3.71
CA VAL A 172 7.86 -8.66 3.09
C VAL A 172 8.77 -9.55 3.93
N ASP A 173 9.53 -10.43 3.27
CA ASP A 173 10.56 -11.25 3.92
C ASP A 173 11.75 -10.38 4.39
N ASP A 174 12.12 -10.51 5.67
CA ASP A 174 13.14 -9.73 6.38
C ASP A 174 14.60 -9.99 5.96
N ILE A 175 14.87 -10.63 4.81
CA ILE A 175 16.25 -10.93 4.39
C ILE A 175 16.73 -9.89 3.38
N PRO A 176 17.39 -8.79 3.82
CA PRO A 176 17.83 -7.74 2.92
C PRO A 176 18.92 -8.27 1.98
N THR A 177 18.76 -7.98 0.70
CA THR A 177 19.75 -8.31 -0.33
C THR A 177 21.15 -7.82 0.09
N PRO A 178 22.18 -8.69 0.17
CA PRO A 178 23.51 -8.29 0.61
C PRO A 178 24.07 -7.11 -0.17
N PHE A 179 24.69 -6.15 0.54
CA PHE A 179 25.27 -4.92 -0.02
C PHE A 179 24.30 -3.94 -0.71
N TYR A 180 23.00 -4.23 -0.74
CA TYR A 180 21.98 -3.40 -1.39
C TYR A 180 22.05 -1.95 -0.91
N VAL A 181 21.90 -1.74 0.42
CA VAL A 181 21.94 -0.42 1.06
C VAL A 181 23.24 0.32 0.77
N LYS A 182 24.39 -0.37 0.83
CA LYS A 182 25.70 0.24 0.53
C LYS A 182 25.76 0.77 -0.91
N ARG A 183 25.19 0.04 -1.86
CA ARG A 183 25.12 0.46 -3.27
C ARG A 183 24.16 1.62 -3.45
N LEU A 184 22.99 1.57 -2.82
CA LEU A 184 21.99 2.65 -2.87
C LEU A 184 22.55 3.97 -2.32
N LEU A 185 23.16 3.97 -1.13
CA LEU A 185 23.81 5.15 -0.54
C LEU A 185 24.90 5.72 -1.45
N LYS A 186 25.68 4.86 -2.13
CA LYS A 186 26.71 5.30 -3.08
C LYS A 186 26.11 5.98 -4.32
N LEU A 187 24.97 5.48 -4.81
CA LEU A 187 24.25 6.09 -5.93
C LEU A 187 23.63 7.43 -5.52
N PHE A 188 22.96 7.46 -4.37
CA PHE A 188 22.39 8.68 -3.81
C PHE A 188 23.45 9.75 -3.57
N LYS A 189 24.61 9.40 -2.98
CA LYS A 189 25.74 10.32 -2.82
C LYS A 189 26.23 10.91 -4.14
N ARG A 190 26.23 10.13 -5.22
CA ARG A 190 26.60 10.64 -6.56
C ARG A 190 25.54 11.57 -7.13
N GLN A 191 24.27 11.29 -6.87
CA GLN A 191 23.16 12.17 -7.23
C GLN A 191 23.25 13.51 -6.51
N LEU A 192 23.50 13.52 -5.20
CA LEU A 192 23.68 14.76 -4.42
C LEU A 192 24.79 15.66 -5.00
N LEU A 193 25.93 15.06 -5.36
CA LEU A 193 27.07 15.80 -5.91
C LEU A 193 26.87 16.24 -7.37
N HIS A 194 26.12 15.47 -8.15
CA HIS A 194 25.90 15.68 -9.57
C HIS A 194 24.46 15.35 -9.95
N PRO A 195 23.49 16.25 -9.68
CA PRO A 195 22.05 15.99 -9.84
C PRO A 195 21.62 16.06 -11.32
N THR A 196 22.02 15.05 -12.09
CA THR A 196 21.72 14.91 -13.52
C THR A 196 20.67 13.83 -13.74
N ASN A 197 20.00 13.83 -14.88
CA ASN A 197 19.07 12.75 -15.26
C ASN A 197 19.72 11.36 -15.16
N LYS A 198 21.02 11.24 -15.46
CA LYS A 198 21.76 9.98 -15.38
C LYS A 198 21.92 9.46 -13.95
N THR A 199 22.29 10.33 -13.01
CA THR A 199 22.51 9.94 -11.61
C THR A 199 21.18 9.71 -10.89
N ARG A 200 20.19 10.59 -11.11
CA ARG A 200 18.81 10.45 -10.62
C ARG A 200 18.18 9.15 -11.10
N LYS A 201 18.31 8.84 -12.40
CA LYS A 201 17.84 7.57 -12.97
C LYS A 201 18.47 6.37 -12.26
N ALA A 202 19.79 6.37 -12.09
CA ALA A 202 20.48 5.24 -11.46
C ALA A 202 20.06 5.01 -10.00
N THR A 203 19.83 6.08 -9.24
CA THR A 203 19.27 5.97 -7.87
C THR A 203 17.83 5.48 -7.92
N TYR A 204 16.99 6.08 -8.77
CA TYR A 204 15.57 5.75 -8.91
C TYR A 204 15.36 4.28 -9.25
N GLU A 205 16.04 3.77 -10.28
CA GLU A 205 15.99 2.35 -10.66
C GLU A 205 16.48 1.44 -9.53
N LYS A 206 17.43 1.93 -8.71
CA LYS A 206 17.86 1.16 -7.54
C LYS A 206 16.75 1.12 -6.51
N ILE A 207 16.10 2.24 -6.19
CA ILE A 207 14.99 2.28 -5.23
C ILE A 207 13.87 1.32 -5.66
N THR A 208 13.46 1.34 -6.93
CA THR A 208 12.36 0.51 -7.43
C THR A 208 12.70 -0.97 -7.60
N SER A 209 13.94 -1.38 -7.32
CA SER A 209 14.39 -2.78 -7.49
C SER A 209 14.16 -3.66 -6.26
N ASP A 210 13.64 -3.11 -5.15
CA ASP A 210 13.37 -3.81 -3.90
C ASP A 210 12.36 -2.98 -3.09
N ASN A 211 11.68 -3.60 -2.12
CA ASN A 211 10.72 -2.91 -1.25
C ASN A 211 11.46 -2.25 -0.09
N ILE A 212 11.22 -0.97 0.17
CA ILE A 212 11.87 -0.25 1.27
C ILE A 212 11.59 -0.84 2.66
N ALA A 213 10.47 -1.53 2.87
CA ALA A 213 10.20 -2.26 4.10
C ALA A 213 11.29 -3.30 4.41
N SER A 214 11.90 -3.93 3.39
CA SER A 214 12.95 -4.95 3.60
C SER A 214 14.30 -4.38 4.05
N TYR A 215 14.58 -3.12 3.72
CA TYR A 215 15.91 -2.52 3.91
C TYR A 215 15.92 -1.19 4.66
N GLY A 216 14.75 -0.65 5.02
CA GLY A 216 14.55 0.69 5.56
C GLY A 216 15.35 0.98 6.82
N GLU A 217 15.26 0.12 7.83
CA GLU A 217 15.99 0.29 9.10
C GLU A 217 17.51 0.36 8.88
N LYS A 218 18.05 -0.61 8.14
CA LYS A 218 19.48 -0.66 7.81
C LYS A 218 19.92 0.50 6.92
N PHE A 219 19.02 1.02 6.09
CA PHE A 219 19.28 2.21 5.31
C PHE A 219 19.39 3.43 6.23
N ILE A 220 18.43 3.66 7.13
CA ILE A 220 18.42 4.78 8.08
C ILE A 220 19.70 4.76 8.93
N GLU A 221 20.02 3.62 9.55
CA GLU A 221 21.22 3.46 10.38
C GLU A 221 22.50 3.91 9.65
N ARG A 222 22.67 3.48 8.41
CA ARG A 222 23.85 3.81 7.59
C ARG A 222 23.79 5.20 7.00
N PHE A 223 22.60 5.71 6.75
CA PHE A 223 22.38 7.06 6.25
C PHE A 223 22.87 8.06 7.31
N GLU A 224 22.45 7.91 8.56
CA GLU A 224 22.83 8.82 9.64
C GLU A 224 24.36 8.85 9.89
N GLN A 225 25.04 7.72 9.69
CA GLN A 225 26.50 7.61 9.85
C GLN A 225 27.31 8.26 8.71
N ALA A 226 26.69 8.61 7.59
CA ALA A 226 27.43 8.97 6.37
C ALA A 226 27.79 10.47 6.24
N GLY A 227 27.30 11.32 7.15
CA GLY A 227 27.66 12.75 7.24
C GLY A 227 27.29 13.55 5.98
N TRP A 228 25.99 13.80 5.80
CA TRP A 228 25.45 14.48 4.61
C TRP A 228 25.40 16.00 4.76
N ASP A 229 25.39 16.68 3.62
CA ASP A 229 24.91 18.06 3.55
C ASP A 229 23.37 18.04 3.53
N GLU A 230 22.77 18.52 4.61
CA GLU A 230 21.31 18.49 4.81
C GLU A 230 20.56 19.23 3.69
N SER A 231 21.07 20.36 3.22
CA SER A 231 20.41 21.15 2.17
C SER A 231 20.38 20.39 0.83
N LEU A 232 21.47 19.71 0.49
CA LEU A 232 21.52 18.89 -0.73
C LEU A 232 20.60 17.66 -0.62
N VAL A 233 20.56 17.04 0.56
CA VAL A 233 19.66 15.90 0.83
C VAL A 233 18.21 16.30 0.64
N GLN A 234 17.79 17.41 1.26
CA GLN A 234 16.42 17.93 1.13
C GLN A 234 16.08 18.25 -0.32
N GLN A 235 16.98 18.93 -1.04
CA GLN A 235 16.76 19.28 -2.44
C GLN A 235 16.50 18.05 -3.31
N GLU A 236 17.32 17.00 -3.18
CA GLU A 236 17.16 15.81 -4.00
C GLU A 236 16.00 14.90 -3.55
N ALA A 237 15.67 14.87 -2.26
CA ALA A 237 14.49 14.16 -1.75
C ALA A 237 13.19 14.81 -2.26
N LEU A 238 13.09 16.14 -2.22
CA LEU A 238 11.96 16.87 -2.79
C LEU A 238 11.87 16.68 -4.32
N TRP A 239 13.01 16.70 -5.01
CA TRP A 239 13.04 16.43 -6.44
C TRP A 239 12.51 15.03 -6.76
N LEU A 240 12.91 14.01 -5.98
CA LEU A 240 12.40 12.65 -6.13
C LEU A 240 10.89 12.58 -5.87
N LEU A 241 10.37 13.25 -4.83
CA LEU A 241 8.93 13.32 -4.55
C LEU A 241 8.14 13.94 -5.72
N GLU A 242 8.57 15.09 -6.23
CA GLU A 242 7.93 15.79 -7.34
C GLU A 242 7.87 14.92 -8.61
N HIS A 243 8.88 14.07 -8.81
CA HIS A 243 9.01 13.24 -10.00
C HIS A 243 8.58 11.78 -9.79
N ALA A 244 8.17 11.38 -8.58
CA ALA A 244 7.87 10.00 -8.25
C ALA A 244 6.64 9.50 -9.01
N ALA A 245 6.86 8.47 -9.83
CA ALA A 245 5.83 7.72 -10.53
C ALA A 245 5.65 6.30 -9.96
N HIS A 246 6.40 5.94 -8.91
CA HIS A 246 6.29 4.66 -8.22
C HIS A 246 6.34 4.88 -6.71
N ARG A 247 5.53 4.14 -5.96
CA ARG A 247 5.33 4.32 -4.51
C ARG A 247 6.61 4.13 -3.70
N GLU A 248 7.49 3.21 -4.11
CA GLU A 248 8.79 2.99 -3.44
C GLU A 248 9.69 4.24 -3.47
N VAL A 249 9.58 5.06 -4.52
CA VAL A 249 10.32 6.32 -4.59
C VAL A 249 9.73 7.38 -3.66
N VAL A 250 8.40 7.40 -3.49
CA VAL A 250 7.75 8.27 -2.51
C VAL A 250 8.19 7.88 -1.09
N LYS A 251 8.07 6.60 -0.72
CA LYS A 251 8.48 6.08 0.59
C LYS A 251 9.95 6.36 0.89
N PHE A 252 10.84 6.08 -0.06
CA PHE A 252 12.27 6.39 0.07
C PHE A 252 12.52 7.87 0.31
N SER A 253 11.85 8.73 -0.46
CA SER A 253 12.06 10.17 -0.35
C SER A 253 11.56 10.71 0.98
N ILE A 254 10.42 10.20 1.49
CA ILE A 254 9.90 10.55 2.82
C ILE A 254 10.88 10.11 3.91
N ILE A 255 11.45 8.90 3.85
CA ILE A 255 12.47 8.44 4.81
C ILE A 255 13.70 9.36 4.76
N VAL A 256 14.20 9.67 3.58
CA VAL A 256 15.37 10.55 3.43
C VAL A 256 15.10 11.96 3.97
N LEU A 257 13.92 12.52 3.68
CA LEU A 257 13.46 13.78 4.27
C LEU A 257 13.41 13.68 5.80
N GLY A 258 12.83 12.61 6.34
CA GLY A 258 12.73 12.34 7.77
C GLY A 258 14.07 12.31 8.50
N CYS A 259 15.16 11.99 7.82
CA CYS A 259 16.54 12.10 8.35
C CYS A 259 17.09 13.54 8.38
N THR A 260 16.26 14.56 8.10
CA THR A 260 16.62 15.99 8.06
C THR A 260 15.57 16.84 8.79
N ASN A 261 15.81 18.14 8.95
CA ASN A 261 14.84 19.05 9.52
C ASN A 261 13.63 19.29 8.58
N CYS A 262 12.49 18.69 8.92
CA CYS A 262 11.27 18.68 8.13
C CYS A 262 10.26 19.80 8.47
N GLU A 263 10.59 20.74 9.36
CA GLU A 263 9.65 21.78 9.83
C GLU A 263 8.96 22.55 8.68
N LYS A 264 9.67 22.77 7.57
CA LYS A 264 9.14 23.49 6.40
C LYS A 264 8.26 22.64 5.49
N TYR A 265 8.23 21.32 5.71
CA TYR A 265 7.58 20.35 4.84
C TYR A 265 6.44 19.59 5.55
N ILE A 266 6.03 20.04 6.74
CA ILE A 266 4.94 19.43 7.52
C ILE A 266 3.66 19.30 6.68
N GLU A 267 3.23 20.35 5.99
CA GLU A 267 2.01 20.32 5.17
C GLU A 267 2.09 19.28 4.04
N LEU A 268 3.25 19.16 3.38
CA LEU A 268 3.49 18.15 2.36
C LEU A 268 3.44 16.74 2.97
N LEU A 269 4.14 16.53 4.09
CA LEU A 269 4.17 15.25 4.80
C LEU A 269 2.76 14.84 5.25
N LEU A 270 1.99 15.75 5.85
CA LEU A 270 0.61 15.49 6.25
C LEU A 270 -0.27 15.16 5.06
N THR A 271 -0.13 15.88 3.94
CA THR A 271 -0.89 15.60 2.70
C THR A 271 -0.61 14.19 2.18
N LEU A 272 0.65 13.77 2.16
CA LEU A 272 1.02 12.41 1.76
C LEU A 272 0.55 11.36 2.77
N GLY A 273 0.61 11.69 4.07
CA GLY A 273 0.27 10.81 5.17
C GLY A 273 -1.22 10.50 5.28
N MET A 274 -2.09 11.26 4.61
CA MET A 274 -3.52 10.95 4.45
C MET A 274 -3.78 9.71 3.60
N HIS A 275 -2.78 9.21 2.86
CA HIS A 275 -2.89 7.97 2.09
C HIS A 275 -2.21 6.82 2.86
N ASP A 276 -2.97 5.75 3.15
CA ASP A 276 -2.54 4.65 4.03
C ASP A 276 -1.21 4.01 3.59
N GLU A 277 -0.93 3.93 2.28
CA GLU A 277 0.36 3.47 1.72
C GLU A 277 1.60 4.24 2.22
N PHE A 278 1.43 5.51 2.61
CA PHE A 278 2.53 6.40 3.00
C PHE A 278 2.50 6.80 4.48
N THR A 279 1.41 6.52 5.19
CA THR A 279 1.20 6.98 6.57
C THR A 279 2.33 6.59 7.52
N SER A 280 2.78 5.33 7.51
CA SER A 280 3.87 4.86 8.39
C SER A 280 5.19 5.61 8.15
N TYR A 281 5.55 5.84 6.89
CA TYR A 281 6.74 6.59 6.49
C TYR A 281 6.64 8.06 6.89
N VAL A 282 5.46 8.66 6.73
CA VAL A 282 5.20 10.03 7.17
C VAL A 282 5.32 10.16 8.68
N ILE A 283 4.76 9.21 9.45
CA ILE A 283 4.91 9.20 10.91
C ILE A 283 6.39 9.14 11.29
N PHE A 284 7.19 8.29 10.65
CA PHE A 284 8.64 8.28 10.84
C PHE A 284 9.26 9.66 10.58
N ALA A 285 8.95 10.28 9.44
CA ALA A 285 9.50 11.59 9.09
C ALA A 285 9.08 12.71 10.05
N LEU A 286 7.83 12.69 10.53
CA LEU A 286 7.34 13.62 11.55
C LEU A 286 8.09 13.42 12.87
N LYS A 287 8.20 12.18 13.36
CA LYS A 287 8.88 11.86 14.63
C LYS A 287 10.36 12.24 14.61
N ASN A 288 11.03 12.02 13.50
CA ASN A 288 12.48 12.21 13.40
C ASN A 288 12.87 13.63 12.97
N GLY A 289 12.06 14.26 12.11
CA GLY A 289 12.39 15.51 11.44
C GLY A 289 11.66 16.75 11.96
N THR A 290 10.69 16.62 12.86
CA THR A 290 9.86 17.77 13.32
C THR A 290 9.76 17.86 14.83
N ARG A 291 9.42 19.04 15.34
CA ARG A 291 8.94 19.23 16.72
C ARG A 291 7.45 18.90 16.78
N GLN A 292 6.96 18.58 17.98
CA GLN A 292 5.54 18.32 18.22
C GLN A 292 4.95 17.22 17.32
N ALA A 293 5.75 16.21 16.97
CA ALA A 293 5.32 15.12 16.10
C ALA A 293 3.99 14.48 16.55
N ASN A 294 3.75 14.38 17.86
CA ASN A 294 2.50 13.85 18.40
C ASN A 294 1.25 14.64 17.95
N ASP A 295 1.33 15.97 17.88
CA ASP A 295 0.23 16.83 17.43
C ASP A 295 -0.06 16.62 15.94
N HIS A 296 0.98 16.37 15.14
CA HIS A 296 0.85 16.05 13.71
C HIS A 296 0.31 14.64 13.47
N ILE A 297 0.75 13.65 14.26
CA ILE A 297 0.21 12.29 14.23
C ILE A 297 -1.27 12.31 14.65
N TRP A 298 -1.62 13.12 15.65
CA TRP A 298 -2.99 13.34 16.08
C TRP A 298 -3.87 13.93 14.96
N GLN A 299 -3.35 14.90 14.21
CA GLN A 299 -4.05 15.43 13.03
C GLN A 299 -4.27 14.33 11.95
N LEU A 300 -3.27 13.48 11.70
CA LEU A 300 -3.41 12.36 10.75
C LEU A 300 -4.44 11.34 11.20
N ALA A 301 -4.58 11.09 12.51
CA ALA A 301 -5.52 10.12 13.07
C ALA A 301 -6.97 10.33 12.60
N HIS A 302 -7.35 11.56 12.29
CA HIS A 302 -8.67 11.91 11.80
C HIS A 302 -8.86 11.76 10.28
N SER A 303 -7.79 11.46 9.54
CA SER A 303 -7.79 11.45 8.07
C SER A 303 -7.49 10.09 7.46
N VAL A 304 -7.00 9.13 8.25
CA VAL A 304 -6.54 7.82 7.78
C VAL A 304 -7.50 6.70 8.15
N HIS A 305 -7.46 5.62 7.39
CA HIS A 305 -8.24 4.41 7.60
C HIS A 305 -7.31 3.18 7.53
N GLY A 306 -7.87 1.97 7.51
CA GLY A 306 -7.11 0.73 7.24
C GLY A 306 -5.75 0.63 7.97
N TRP A 307 -4.69 0.37 7.20
CA TRP A 307 -3.32 0.27 7.71
C TRP A 307 -2.73 1.61 8.16
N GLY A 308 -3.17 2.73 7.58
CA GLY A 308 -2.75 4.05 8.04
C GLY A 308 -3.22 4.32 9.47
N LYS A 309 -4.44 3.90 9.81
CA LYS A 309 -5.00 4.01 11.17
C LYS A 309 -4.28 3.12 12.16
N ILE A 310 -3.91 1.90 11.76
CA ILE A 310 -3.05 1.02 12.57
C ILE A 310 -1.74 1.73 12.91
N ALA A 311 -1.03 2.23 11.90
CA ALA A 311 0.23 2.93 12.09
C ALA A 311 0.10 4.17 13.00
N VAL A 312 -0.97 4.96 12.84
CA VAL A 312 -1.21 6.14 13.70
C VAL A 312 -1.48 5.73 15.14
N VAL A 313 -2.37 4.77 15.39
CA VAL A 313 -2.71 4.35 16.76
C VAL A 313 -1.50 3.74 17.47
N GLU A 314 -0.68 2.98 16.78
CA GLU A 314 0.57 2.42 17.31
C GLU A 314 1.57 3.50 17.73
N GLN A 315 1.64 4.62 17.00
CA GLN A 315 2.66 5.65 17.21
C GLN A 315 2.17 6.87 18.01
N LEU A 316 0.86 7.09 18.10
CA LEU A 316 0.25 8.20 18.82
C LEU A 316 0.43 8.04 20.34
N GLU A 317 0.88 9.10 21.00
CA GLU A 317 1.02 9.18 22.45
C GLU A 317 -0.23 9.82 23.07
N ALA A 318 -0.83 9.14 24.04
CA ALA A 318 -2.06 9.55 24.72
C ALA A 318 -1.81 10.61 25.82
N THR A 319 -1.27 11.76 25.43
CA THR A 319 -0.82 12.83 26.33
C THR A 319 -1.96 13.69 26.89
N THR A 320 -3.15 13.64 26.29
CA THR A 320 -4.33 14.41 26.70
C THR A 320 -5.54 13.51 26.92
N SER A 321 -6.51 13.99 27.72
CA SER A 321 -7.79 13.29 27.90
C SER A 321 -8.59 13.15 26.60
N GLU A 322 -8.44 14.11 25.68
CA GLU A 322 -9.08 14.07 24.36
C GLU A 322 -8.55 12.91 23.52
N ILE A 323 -7.22 12.74 23.46
CA ILE A 323 -6.60 11.63 22.72
C ILE A 323 -7.00 10.29 23.35
N LYS A 324 -6.99 10.18 24.68
CA LYS A 324 -7.43 8.97 25.39
C LYS A 324 -8.88 8.62 25.05
N GLN A 325 -9.78 9.60 25.12
CA GLN A 325 -11.18 9.40 24.79
C GLN A 325 -11.36 8.99 23.33
N TRP A 326 -10.62 9.58 22.40
CA TRP A 326 -10.68 9.19 20.99
C TRP A 326 -10.16 7.78 20.75
N LEU A 327 -9.08 7.37 21.39
CA LEU A 327 -8.58 5.99 21.30
C LEU A 327 -9.67 4.99 21.73
N LEU A 328 -10.37 5.30 22.82
CA LEU A 328 -11.43 4.44 23.35
C LEU A 328 -12.73 4.46 22.53
N THR A 329 -13.00 5.52 21.74
CA THR A 329 -14.30 5.69 21.05
C THR A 329 -14.24 5.58 19.54
N LYS A 330 -13.09 5.94 18.95
CA LYS A 330 -12.86 6.02 17.51
C LYS A 330 -11.62 5.29 17.07
N GLY A 331 -10.66 4.99 17.96
CA GLY A 331 -9.44 4.26 17.64
C GLY A 331 -9.74 2.90 17.01
N CYS A 332 -10.65 2.12 17.59
CA CYS A 332 -11.13 0.85 17.04
C CYS A 332 -12.34 0.99 16.10
N GLY A 333 -12.94 2.16 15.95
CA GLY A 333 -14.10 2.35 15.05
C GLY A 333 -13.66 2.36 13.58
N ASP A 334 -14.47 1.80 12.67
CA ASP A 334 -14.27 1.88 11.21
C ASP A 334 -13.03 1.14 10.64
N ALA A 335 -12.35 0.30 11.41
CA ALA A 335 -11.26 -0.52 10.90
C ALA A 335 -11.77 -1.91 10.49
N ILE A 336 -11.33 -2.40 9.33
CA ILE A 336 -11.54 -3.80 8.87
C ILE A 336 -10.73 -4.78 9.76
N MET A 337 -9.92 -4.25 10.70
CA MET A 337 -8.85 -4.94 11.42
C MET A 337 -8.82 -4.50 12.91
N ASN A 338 -9.97 -4.53 13.57
CA ASN A 338 -10.13 -4.07 14.96
C ASN A 338 -9.21 -4.82 15.93
N GLU A 339 -8.87 -6.05 15.59
CA GLU A 339 -8.04 -6.98 16.38
C GLU A 339 -6.63 -6.42 16.63
N TYR A 340 -6.08 -5.71 15.65
CA TYR A 340 -4.75 -5.08 15.76
C TYR A 340 -4.76 -3.83 16.63
N LEU A 341 -5.94 -3.22 16.84
CA LEU A 341 -6.09 -1.91 17.47
C LEU A 341 -6.61 -2.00 18.90
N ALA A 342 -7.44 -2.99 19.22
CA ALA A 342 -8.18 -3.09 20.48
C ALA A 342 -7.26 -3.02 21.70
N TYR A 343 -6.20 -3.83 21.73
CA TYR A 343 -5.25 -3.85 22.83
C TYR A 343 -4.54 -2.50 23.01
N THR A 344 -4.00 -1.95 21.93
CA THR A 344 -3.31 -0.65 21.94
C THR A 344 -4.23 0.48 22.39
N CYS A 345 -5.49 0.49 21.91
CA CYS A 345 -6.48 1.48 22.30
C CYS A 345 -6.87 1.34 23.78
N ALA A 346 -7.04 0.12 24.28
CA ALA A 346 -7.37 -0.14 25.67
C ALA A 346 -6.28 0.37 26.62
N ILE A 347 -5.02 0.04 26.32
CA ILE A 347 -3.85 0.42 27.11
C ILE A 347 -3.63 1.93 27.07
N LYS A 348 -3.45 2.50 25.88
CA LYS A 348 -3.15 3.93 25.72
C LYS A 348 -4.33 4.82 26.11
N GLY A 349 -5.55 4.37 25.88
CA GLY A 349 -6.77 5.06 26.28
C GLY A 349 -7.07 4.96 27.78
N GLU A 350 -6.34 4.12 28.52
CA GLU A 350 -6.58 3.83 29.94
C GLU A 350 -8.02 3.36 30.20
N LEU A 351 -8.48 2.33 29.47
CA LEU A 351 -9.85 1.82 29.55
C LEU A 351 -10.31 1.54 30.99
N ALA A 352 -9.45 0.94 31.83
CA ALA A 352 -9.75 0.70 33.24
C ALA A 352 -10.09 1.98 34.03
N VAL A 353 -9.35 3.07 33.77
CA VAL A 353 -9.60 4.38 34.37
C VAL A 353 -10.88 4.98 33.81
N ALA A 354 -11.09 4.87 32.49
CA ALA A 354 -12.25 5.42 31.81
C ALA A 354 -13.58 4.78 32.27
N LEU A 355 -13.58 3.49 32.64
CA LEU A 355 -14.76 2.80 33.19
C LEU A 355 -14.96 3.01 34.70
N TYR A 356 -14.02 3.65 35.40
CA TYR A 356 -14.09 3.84 36.84
C TYR A 356 -15.24 4.74 37.33
N PRO A 357 -15.54 5.88 36.69
CA PRO A 357 -16.63 6.76 37.10
C PRO A 357 -17.98 6.04 37.10
N GLY A 358 -18.91 6.46 37.96
CA GLY A 358 -20.25 5.85 38.06
C GLY A 358 -21.21 6.16 36.91
N THR A 359 -20.81 6.97 35.94
CA THR A 359 -21.59 7.31 34.75
C THR A 359 -20.67 7.48 33.54
N LEU A 360 -21.10 7.02 32.37
CA LEU A 360 -20.36 7.15 31.11
C LEU A 360 -21.21 7.83 30.05
N SER A 361 -20.55 8.41 29.03
CA SER A 361 -21.25 8.78 27.80
C SER A 361 -21.58 7.53 26.99
N LYS A 362 -22.61 7.61 26.15
CA LYS A 362 -22.98 6.52 25.24
C LYS A 362 -21.83 6.15 24.32
N ASP A 363 -21.19 7.14 23.70
CA ASP A 363 -20.04 6.94 22.82
C ASP A 363 -18.88 6.16 23.48
N LEU A 364 -18.57 6.47 24.75
CA LEU A 364 -17.53 5.79 25.50
C LEU A 364 -17.93 4.35 25.86
N TYR A 365 -19.19 4.13 26.21
CA TYR A 365 -19.71 2.79 26.43
C TYR A 365 -19.63 1.93 25.15
N ASP A 366 -20.01 2.48 24.01
CA ASP A 366 -20.00 1.77 22.72
C ASP A 366 -18.57 1.42 22.29
N GLY A 367 -17.65 2.39 22.41
CA GLY A 367 -16.24 2.17 22.12
C GLY A 367 -15.58 1.16 23.06
N ALA A 368 -15.87 1.25 24.37
CA ALA A 368 -15.40 0.25 25.34
C ALA A 368 -15.96 -1.15 25.04
N GLY A 369 -17.24 -1.24 24.66
CA GLY A 369 -17.87 -2.50 24.27
C GLY A 369 -17.20 -3.13 23.07
N LEU A 370 -16.88 -2.33 22.04
CA LEU A 370 -16.13 -2.77 20.86
C LEU A 370 -14.73 -3.27 21.22
N ILE A 371 -14.00 -2.53 22.06
CA ILE A 371 -12.66 -2.95 22.51
C ILE A 371 -12.75 -4.28 23.27
N ILE A 372 -13.66 -4.39 24.24
CA ILE A 372 -13.80 -5.60 25.07
C ILE A 372 -14.20 -6.80 24.23
N GLN A 373 -15.22 -6.71 23.38
CA GLN A 373 -15.64 -7.84 22.55
C GLN A 373 -14.53 -8.32 21.60
N THR A 374 -13.69 -7.40 21.11
CA THR A 374 -12.59 -7.74 20.20
C THR A 374 -11.44 -8.39 20.97
N LEU A 375 -11.14 -7.90 22.18
CA LEU A 375 -10.14 -8.52 23.06
C LEU A 375 -10.53 -9.93 23.50
N LEU A 376 -11.82 -10.22 23.61
CA LEU A 376 -12.31 -11.55 23.97
C LEU A 376 -12.34 -12.55 22.80
N HIS A 377 -11.97 -12.14 21.59
CA HIS A 377 -11.95 -13.03 20.43
C HIS A 377 -10.57 -13.69 20.31
N GLU A 378 -10.49 -15.00 20.59
CA GLU A 378 -9.25 -15.74 20.90
C GLU A 378 -8.28 -15.96 19.73
N ASP A 379 -8.68 -15.74 18.48
CA ASP A 379 -7.94 -16.33 17.35
C ASP A 379 -6.77 -15.49 16.79
N ILE A 380 -6.50 -14.27 17.29
CA ILE A 380 -5.70 -13.30 16.48
C ILE A 380 -4.48 -12.68 17.19
N VAL A 381 -4.35 -12.62 18.53
CA VAL A 381 -3.19 -11.93 19.15
C VAL A 381 -2.64 -12.57 20.43
N ASP A 382 -1.34 -12.84 20.44
CA ASP A 382 -0.51 -13.45 21.52
C ASP A 382 -0.21 -12.45 22.66
N HIS A 383 -1.25 -11.82 23.20
CA HIS A 383 -1.15 -10.87 24.32
C HIS A 383 -1.84 -11.41 25.56
N ASP A 384 -1.32 -11.07 26.74
CA ASP A 384 -1.86 -11.45 28.05
C ASP A 384 -3.14 -10.65 28.39
N ILE A 385 -4.12 -10.73 27.48
CA ILE A 385 -5.37 -9.98 27.46
C ILE A 385 -6.21 -10.32 28.68
N GLU A 386 -6.18 -11.58 29.11
CA GLU A 386 -6.87 -12.03 30.31
C GLU A 386 -6.41 -11.23 31.54
N ASN A 387 -5.10 -11.22 31.82
CA ASN A 387 -4.58 -10.48 32.97
C ASN A 387 -4.92 -8.98 32.89
N TYR A 388 -4.88 -8.40 31.68
CA TYR A 388 -5.30 -7.02 31.47
C TYR A 388 -6.78 -6.77 31.81
N LEU A 389 -7.69 -7.64 31.35
CA LEU A 389 -9.13 -7.49 31.59
C LEU A 389 -9.49 -7.65 33.09
N PHE A 390 -8.70 -8.41 33.85
CA PHE A 390 -8.89 -8.63 35.29
C PHE A 390 -8.10 -7.69 36.21
N GLU A 391 -7.04 -7.01 35.72
CA GLU A 391 -6.17 -6.14 36.55
C GLU A 391 -6.93 -5.09 37.39
N ASN A 392 -8.13 -4.66 36.95
CA ASN A 392 -8.96 -3.65 37.62
C ASN A 392 -10.48 -3.94 37.57
N ALA A 393 -10.87 -5.21 37.38
CA ALA A 393 -12.26 -5.64 37.16
C ALA A 393 -12.99 -4.86 36.03
N ILE A 394 -12.33 -4.71 34.87
CA ILE A 394 -12.84 -3.98 33.69
C ILE A 394 -14.20 -4.55 33.27
N LEU A 395 -14.29 -5.88 33.17
CA LEU A 395 -15.52 -6.57 32.78
C LEU A 395 -16.68 -6.27 33.73
N TYR A 396 -16.44 -6.29 35.04
CA TYR A 396 -17.48 -5.98 36.03
C TYR A 396 -18.01 -4.57 35.85
N ARG A 397 -17.13 -3.58 35.69
CA ARG A 397 -17.52 -2.18 35.51
C ARG A 397 -18.31 -1.97 34.23
N PHE A 398 -17.87 -2.57 33.12
CA PHE A 398 -18.61 -2.50 31.87
C PHE A 398 -20.03 -3.08 31.99
N VAL A 399 -20.16 -4.25 32.64
CA VAL A 399 -21.45 -4.89 32.91
C VAL A 399 -22.32 -4.04 33.84
N ASP A 400 -21.75 -3.36 34.83
CA ASP A 400 -22.51 -2.45 35.70
C ASP A 400 -23.09 -1.25 34.92
N HIS A 401 -22.28 -0.66 34.03
CA HIS A 401 -22.71 0.42 33.13
C HIS A 401 -23.78 -0.02 32.12
N ALA A 402 -23.86 -1.31 31.79
CA ALA A 402 -24.92 -1.82 30.92
C ALA A 402 -26.33 -1.56 31.47
N ARG A 403 -26.50 -1.37 32.79
CA ARG A 403 -27.81 -1.07 33.39
C ARG A 403 -28.42 0.22 32.87
N THR A 404 -27.59 1.18 32.48
CA THR A 404 -28.02 2.47 31.92
C THR A 404 -27.96 2.48 30.39
N HIS A 405 -27.01 1.77 29.79
CA HIS A 405 -26.72 1.89 28.36
C HIS A 405 -27.26 0.75 27.47
N CYS A 406 -27.60 -0.42 28.02
CA CYS A 406 -27.97 -1.59 27.24
C CYS A 406 -29.44 -1.54 26.79
N GLN A 407 -29.66 -1.10 25.55
CA GLN A 407 -30.99 -0.92 24.96
C GLN A 407 -31.15 -1.65 23.61
N THR A 408 -30.07 -1.81 22.87
CA THR A 408 -30.05 -2.35 21.50
C THR A 408 -29.25 -3.65 21.43
N LEU A 409 -29.35 -4.38 20.30
CA LEU A 409 -28.53 -5.57 20.06
C LEU A 409 -27.03 -5.26 20.06
N ASP A 410 -26.64 -4.09 19.53
CA ASP A 410 -25.25 -3.64 19.55
C ASP A 410 -24.71 -3.50 20.98
N ASP A 411 -25.56 -3.07 21.92
CA ASP A 411 -25.19 -2.91 23.32
C ASP A 411 -25.13 -4.26 24.05
N PHE A 412 -25.98 -5.19 23.63
CA PHE A 412 -26.05 -6.53 24.21
C PHE A 412 -24.89 -7.42 23.75
N TYR A 413 -24.44 -7.27 22.52
CA TYR A 413 -23.44 -8.16 21.91
C TYR A 413 -22.12 -8.25 22.73
N PRO A 414 -21.52 -7.15 23.22
CA PRO A 414 -20.37 -7.25 24.12
C PRO A 414 -20.67 -8.01 25.41
N LEU A 415 -21.88 -7.90 25.98
CA LEU A 415 -22.27 -8.64 27.18
C LEU A 415 -22.40 -10.13 26.90
N MET A 416 -22.94 -10.50 25.74
CA MET A 416 -22.98 -11.89 25.29
C MET A 416 -21.57 -12.46 25.18
N LYS A 417 -20.62 -11.74 24.56
CA LYS A 417 -19.22 -12.16 24.46
C LYS A 417 -18.53 -12.31 25.82
N ILE A 418 -18.78 -11.39 26.74
CA ILE A 418 -18.31 -11.52 28.13
C ILE A 418 -18.89 -12.79 28.77
N TYR A 419 -20.18 -13.08 28.58
CA TYR A 419 -20.79 -14.28 29.13
C TYR A 419 -20.21 -15.57 28.53
N GLU A 420 -20.01 -15.64 27.21
CA GLU A 420 -19.38 -16.78 26.53
C GLU A 420 -17.97 -17.05 27.10
N PHE A 421 -17.14 -16.01 27.19
CA PHE A 421 -15.79 -16.09 27.75
C PHE A 421 -15.77 -16.60 29.21
N LEU A 422 -16.70 -16.12 30.04
CA LEU A 422 -16.79 -16.53 31.45
C LEU A 422 -17.28 -17.97 31.66
N ASN A 423 -17.83 -18.62 30.62
CA ASN A 423 -18.36 -19.98 30.69
C ASN A 423 -17.59 -20.98 29.79
N ALA A 424 -16.50 -20.56 29.15
CA ALA A 424 -15.65 -21.44 28.37
C ALA A 424 -14.83 -22.37 29.29
N GLU A 425 -15.27 -23.63 29.43
CA GLU A 425 -14.70 -24.61 30.39
C GLU A 425 -13.18 -24.82 30.21
N GLU A 426 -12.70 -24.84 28.96
CA GLU A 426 -11.28 -25.10 28.62
C GLU A 426 -10.30 -24.05 29.20
N ILE A 427 -10.73 -22.80 29.35
CA ILE A 427 -9.87 -21.69 29.83
C ILE A 427 -9.66 -21.78 31.36
N TRP A 428 -10.67 -22.26 32.09
CA TRP A 428 -10.73 -22.10 33.55
C TRP A 428 -10.39 -23.37 34.34
N GLU A 429 -10.34 -24.54 33.69
CA GLU A 429 -9.92 -25.79 34.34
C GLU A 429 -8.45 -25.77 34.81
N GLU A 430 -7.55 -25.13 34.04
CA GLU A 430 -6.12 -25.05 34.38
C GLU A 430 -5.78 -24.02 35.48
N ARG A 431 -6.67 -23.04 35.72
CA ARG A 431 -6.39 -21.85 36.57
C ARG A 431 -7.20 -21.79 37.88
N SER A 432 -7.87 -22.89 38.27
CA SER A 432 -8.79 -22.94 39.42
C SER A 432 -8.20 -22.68 40.83
N ASN A 433 -6.90 -22.39 40.95
CA ASN A 433 -6.22 -22.22 42.24
C ASN A 433 -6.22 -20.79 42.80
N ASP A 434 -6.60 -19.76 42.04
CA ASP A 434 -6.69 -18.37 42.54
C ASP A 434 -8.09 -18.05 43.08
N GLN A 435 -8.23 -18.04 44.42
CA GLN A 435 -9.50 -17.76 45.08
C GLN A 435 -10.03 -16.33 44.85
N TRP A 436 -9.16 -15.36 44.62
CA TRP A 436 -9.59 -13.97 44.42
C TRP A 436 -10.19 -13.81 43.03
N MET A 437 -9.52 -14.36 42.01
CA MET A 437 -10.02 -14.41 40.64
C MET A 437 -11.39 -15.10 40.54
N GLN A 438 -11.58 -16.23 41.24
CA GLN A 438 -12.86 -16.94 41.29
C GLN A 438 -14.01 -16.11 41.89
N GLN A 439 -13.71 -15.26 42.89
CA GLN A 439 -14.71 -14.36 43.48
C GLN A 439 -15.12 -13.23 42.52
N GLU A 440 -14.16 -12.68 41.77
CA GLU A 440 -14.43 -11.66 40.75
C GLU A 440 -15.28 -12.24 39.59
N LEU A 441 -14.90 -13.40 39.07
CA LEU A 441 -15.64 -14.13 38.04
C LEU A 441 -17.10 -14.35 38.44
N THR A 442 -17.31 -14.89 39.65
CA THR A 442 -18.66 -15.13 40.20
C THR A 442 -19.47 -13.83 40.29
N SER A 443 -18.82 -12.71 40.61
CA SER A 443 -19.48 -11.42 40.72
C SER A 443 -19.91 -10.87 39.36
N ILE A 444 -19.07 -11.03 38.33
CA ILE A 444 -19.40 -10.64 36.95
C ILE A 444 -20.53 -11.52 36.40
N GLN A 445 -20.45 -12.84 36.58
CA GLN A 445 -21.50 -13.79 36.17
C GLN A 445 -22.88 -13.42 36.78
N LYS A 446 -22.91 -13.09 38.07
CA LYS A 446 -24.16 -12.63 38.72
C LYS A 446 -24.67 -11.30 38.17
N ALA A 447 -23.76 -10.37 37.86
CA ALA A 447 -24.13 -9.05 37.35
C ALA A 447 -24.66 -9.11 35.91
N ILE A 448 -24.14 -10.03 35.08
CA ILE A 448 -24.51 -10.14 33.67
C ILE A 448 -25.80 -10.95 33.43
N GLN A 449 -26.11 -11.88 34.33
CA GLN A 449 -27.24 -12.79 34.20
C GLN A 449 -28.61 -12.12 33.91
N PRO A 450 -28.97 -10.98 34.52
CA PRO A 450 -30.24 -10.30 34.22
C PRO A 450 -30.35 -9.85 32.76
N PHE A 451 -29.23 -9.47 32.12
CA PHE A 451 -29.21 -9.10 30.71
C PHE A 451 -29.34 -10.33 29.82
N ILE A 452 -28.61 -11.40 30.12
CA ILE A 452 -28.64 -12.66 29.38
C ILE A 452 -30.03 -13.31 29.42
N ASN A 453 -30.74 -13.20 30.54
CA ASN A 453 -32.06 -13.79 30.70
C ASN A 453 -33.21 -12.91 30.16
N ASP A 454 -32.92 -11.72 29.64
CA ASP A 454 -33.96 -10.84 29.09
C ASP A 454 -34.42 -11.37 27.72
N PRO A 455 -35.68 -11.86 27.60
CA PRO A 455 -36.16 -12.50 26.37
C PRO A 455 -36.28 -11.52 25.19
N LYS A 456 -36.16 -10.22 25.43
CA LYS A 456 -36.25 -9.22 24.35
C LYS A 456 -35.14 -9.40 23.31
N TRP A 457 -33.96 -9.89 23.68
CA TRP A 457 -32.82 -10.01 22.77
C TRP A 457 -33.07 -11.04 21.68
N SER A 458 -33.67 -12.19 22.04
CA SER A 458 -34.06 -13.21 21.06
C SER A 458 -35.05 -12.65 20.04
N ARG A 459 -36.03 -11.85 20.49
CA ARG A 459 -37.00 -11.20 19.60
C ARG A 459 -36.33 -10.16 18.69
N LEU A 460 -35.51 -9.28 19.25
CA LEU A 460 -34.81 -8.25 18.47
C LEU A 460 -33.87 -8.88 17.43
N ALA A 461 -33.21 -10.00 17.76
CA ALA A 461 -32.34 -10.71 16.83
C ALA A 461 -33.13 -11.27 15.63
N LEU A 462 -34.29 -11.90 15.86
CA LEU A 462 -35.16 -12.36 14.77
C LEU A 462 -35.71 -11.20 13.94
N ASP A 463 -36.21 -10.15 14.60
CA ASP A 463 -36.72 -8.95 13.93
C ASP A 463 -35.64 -8.32 13.02
N ALA A 464 -34.37 -8.29 13.46
CA ALA A 464 -33.25 -7.79 12.67
C ALA A 464 -32.92 -8.69 11.47
N LEU A 465 -32.88 -10.02 11.67
CA LEU A 465 -32.59 -11.00 10.62
C LEU A 465 -33.66 -11.06 9.53
N GLN A 466 -34.90 -10.67 9.84
CA GLN A 466 -35.98 -10.54 8.85
C GLN A 466 -35.81 -9.31 7.93
N LEU A 467 -35.09 -8.29 8.39
CA LEU A 467 -34.89 -7.04 7.64
C LEU A 467 -33.67 -7.11 6.73
N ASP A 468 -32.55 -7.64 7.24
CA ASP A 468 -31.30 -7.79 6.49
C ASP A 468 -30.40 -8.87 7.11
N ILE A 469 -29.34 -9.25 6.40
CA ILE A 469 -28.29 -10.12 6.95
C ILE A 469 -27.45 -9.30 7.95
N ASP A 470 -27.70 -9.52 9.24
CA ASP A 470 -26.93 -8.93 10.33
C ASP A 470 -26.11 -10.01 11.07
N PHE A 471 -24.78 -9.88 11.04
CA PHE A 471 -23.86 -10.84 11.66
C PHE A 471 -24.04 -10.92 13.18
N LYS A 472 -24.21 -9.78 13.87
CA LYS A 472 -24.38 -9.76 15.32
C LYS A 472 -25.73 -10.38 15.71
N ALA A 473 -26.79 -10.07 14.97
CA ALA A 473 -28.09 -10.68 15.20
C ALA A 473 -28.05 -12.21 14.99
N LEU A 474 -27.30 -12.67 13.98
CA LEU A 474 -27.09 -14.10 13.71
C LEU A 474 -26.34 -14.79 14.86
N GLU A 475 -25.30 -14.16 15.41
CA GLU A 475 -24.61 -14.69 16.59
C GLU A 475 -25.50 -14.71 17.83
N VAL A 476 -26.28 -13.66 18.08
CA VAL A 476 -27.24 -13.62 19.20
C VAL A 476 -28.31 -14.71 19.04
N ALA A 477 -28.81 -14.93 17.83
CA ALA A 477 -29.77 -16.00 17.56
C ALA A 477 -29.17 -17.40 17.80
N ARG A 478 -27.90 -17.60 17.41
CA ARG A 478 -27.15 -18.84 17.70
C ARG A 478 -26.94 -19.04 19.20
N PHE A 479 -26.58 -17.99 19.92
CA PHE A 479 -26.40 -18.01 21.37
C PHE A 479 -27.66 -18.52 22.09
N TYR A 480 -28.85 -18.08 21.65
CA TYR A 480 -30.14 -18.55 22.18
C TYR A 480 -30.68 -19.82 21.51
N GLN A 481 -29.93 -20.45 20.60
CA GLN A 481 -30.33 -21.66 19.85
C GLN A 481 -31.67 -21.49 19.12
N LEU A 482 -31.91 -20.31 18.54
CA LEU A 482 -33.13 -20.03 17.79
C LEU A 482 -33.12 -20.77 16.45
N ASP A 483 -34.28 -21.24 16.00
CA ASP A 483 -34.44 -21.80 14.66
C ASP A 483 -34.51 -20.65 13.64
N ILE A 484 -33.39 -20.37 12.99
CA ILE A 484 -33.26 -19.30 12.01
C ILE A 484 -33.62 -19.81 10.58
N ILE A 485 -33.68 -21.12 10.35
CA ILE A 485 -33.86 -21.70 9.01
C ILE A 485 -35.32 -21.60 8.55
N SER A 486 -36.28 -21.66 9.47
CA SER A 486 -37.71 -21.55 9.15
C SER A 486 -38.17 -20.15 8.76
N GLU A 487 -37.37 -19.10 9.00
CA GLU A 487 -37.70 -17.70 8.65
C GLU A 487 -37.07 -17.22 7.32
N PHE A 488 -36.10 -17.95 6.75
CA PHE A 488 -35.44 -17.61 5.48
C PHE A 488 -35.94 -18.45 4.27
N VAL A 489 -37.04 -19.19 4.41
CA VAL A 489 -37.68 -20.00 3.33
C VAL A 489 -38.91 -19.31 2.75
#